data_AF-A0A947FK02-F1
#
_entry.id   AF-A0A947FK02-F1
#
_cell.length_a   1.000
_cell.length_b   1.000
_cell.length_c   1.000
_cell.angle_alpha   90.00
_cell.angle_beta   90.00
_cell.angle_gamma   90.00
#
_symmetry.space_group_name_H-M   'P 1'
#
loop_
_entity.id
_entity.type
_entity.pdbx_description
1 polymer ?
#
loop_
_entity_poly.entity_id
_entity_poly.type
_entity_poly.pdbx_seq_one_letter_code
_entity_poly.pdbx_strand_id
1 'polypeptide(L)' 'HPSQGMTDMNCLLQSLTIHHNRPRWMEDRLDAIDASHLVDVEALPDSETAYMSANIDTPNGPVTLT' A
#
# COMPACT_ATOMS: atom_id res chain seq x y z
N HIS A 1 10.45 -4.57 -14.34
CA HIS A 1 9.57 -4.85 -13.19
C HIS A 1 10.41 -5.61 -12.16
N PRO A 2 10.77 -5.00 -11.01
CA PRO A 2 11.74 -5.55 -10.05
C PRO A 2 11.25 -6.78 -9.26
N SER A 3 10.02 -7.24 -9.53
CA SER A 3 9.42 -8.40 -8.84
C SER A 3 10.18 -9.71 -9.02
N GLN A 4 10.96 -9.89 -10.09
CA GLN A 4 11.75 -11.11 -10.28
C GLN A 4 12.88 -11.27 -9.25
N GLY A 5 13.36 -10.18 -8.62
CA GLY A 5 14.39 -10.26 -7.57
C GLY A 5 13.84 -10.42 -6.16
N MET A 6 12.52 -10.25 -5.94
CA MET A 6 11.94 -10.28 -4.59
C MET A 6 11.75 -11.71 -4.07
N THR A 7 11.47 -12.67 -4.95
CA THR A 7 11.36 -14.09 -4.59
C THR A 7 12.70 -14.65 -4.10
N ASP A 8 13.83 -14.12 -4.58
CA ASP A 8 15.18 -14.54 -4.16
C ASP A 8 15.62 -13.95 -2.81
N MET A 9 14.84 -13.02 -2.21
CA MET A 9 15.22 -12.31 -0.98
C MET A 9 14.43 -12.73 0.27
N ASN A 10 13.55 -13.74 0.17
CA ASN A 10 12.64 -14.12 1.25
C ASN A 10 11.80 -12.94 1.79
N CYS A 11 11.42 -12.01 0.90
CA CYS A 11 10.55 -10.90 1.24
C CYS A 11 9.11 -11.19 0.82
N LEU A 12 8.14 -10.87 1.67
CA LEU A 12 6.71 -11.07 1.42
C LEU A 12 5.96 -9.76 1.67
N LEU A 13 5.24 -9.27 0.64
CA LEU A 13 4.31 -8.14 0.81
C LEU A 13 3.14 -8.58 1.69
N GLN A 14 2.95 -7.90 2.81
CA GLN A 14 1.87 -8.18 3.77
C GLN A 14 0.64 -7.32 3.50
N SER A 15 0.84 -6.02 3.33
CA SER A 15 -0.23 -5.07 3.06
C SER A 15 0.26 -3.86 2.28
N LEU A 16 -0.68 -3.18 1.65
CA LEU A 16 -0.48 -1.95 0.91
C LEU A 16 -1.54 -0.94 1.36
N THR A 17 -1.13 0.25 1.75
CA THR A 17 -2.01 1.29 2.28
C THR A 17 -1.85 2.56 1.47
N ILE A 18 -2.96 3.13 0.99
CA ILE A 18 -2.99 4.41 0.30
C ILE A 18 -3.41 5.48 1.31
N HIS A 19 -2.57 6.49 1.48
CA HIS A 19 -2.85 7.65 2.32
C HIS A 19 -3.33 8.80 1.45
N HIS A 20 -4.58 9.23 1.62
CA HIS A 20 -5.18 10.25 0.76
C HIS A 20 -6.10 11.19 1.54
N ASN A 21 -6.13 12.47 1.16
CA ASN A 21 -7.02 13.48 1.76
C ASN A 21 -8.49 13.33 1.38
N ARG A 22 -8.84 12.33 0.56
CA ARG A 22 -10.20 12.04 0.10
C ARG A 22 -10.40 10.52 0.11
N PRO A 23 -10.34 9.87 1.29
CA PRO A 23 -10.31 8.41 1.40
C PRO A 23 -11.54 7.77 0.76
N ARG A 24 -12.74 8.32 0.98
CA ARG A 24 -13.98 7.81 0.35
C ARG A 24 -13.94 7.85 -1.18
N TRP A 25 -13.43 8.94 -1.76
CA TRP A 25 -13.30 9.01 -3.21
C TRP A 25 -12.31 7.96 -3.72
N MET A 26 -11.23 7.70 -2.98
CA MET A 26 -10.27 6.65 -3.34
C MET A 26 -10.90 5.25 -3.23
N GLU A 27 -11.60 4.98 -2.13
CA GLU A 27 -12.36 3.74 -1.92
C GLU A 27 -13.35 3.49 -3.06
N ASP A 28 -14.15 4.49 -3.45
CA ASP A 28 -15.09 4.39 -4.58
C ASP A 28 -14.38 4.05 -5.90
N ARG A 29 -13.16 4.57 -6.11
CA ARG A 29 -12.37 4.31 -7.33
C ARG A 29 -11.79 2.90 -7.34
N LEU A 30 -11.36 2.41 -6.18
CA LEU A 30 -10.86 1.05 -6.01
C LEU A 30 -11.99 0.04 -6.15
N ASP A 31 -13.16 0.31 -5.57
CA ASP A 31 -14.34 -0.55 -5.68
C ASP A 31 -14.82 -0.68 -7.13
N ALA A 32 -14.80 0.43 -7.90
CA ALA A 32 -15.16 0.42 -9.31
C ALA A 32 -14.28 -0.48 -10.19
N ILE A 33 -13.10 -0.87 -9.71
CA ILE A 33 -12.18 -1.80 -10.39
C ILE A 33 -11.97 -3.11 -9.60
N ASP A 34 -12.80 -3.37 -8.59
CA ASP A 34 -12.71 -4.53 -7.69
C ASP A 34 -11.31 -4.67 -7.04
N ALA A 35 -10.68 -3.56 -6.67
CA ALA A 35 -9.37 -3.52 -6.01
C ALA A 35 -9.45 -3.11 -4.53
N SER A 36 -10.66 -2.86 -4.00
CA SER A 36 -10.88 -2.46 -2.61
C SER A 36 -10.40 -3.50 -1.59
N HIS A 37 -10.28 -4.77 -2.00
CA HIS A 37 -9.77 -5.86 -1.17
C HIS A 37 -8.24 -6.02 -1.20
N LEU A 38 -7.54 -5.28 -2.08
CA LEU A 38 -6.08 -5.40 -2.27
C LEU A 38 -5.29 -4.37 -1.46
N VAL A 39 -5.93 -3.27 -1.07
CA VAL A 39 -5.29 -2.14 -0.40
C VAL A 39 -6.18 -1.58 0.71
N ASP A 40 -5.55 -1.12 1.77
CA ASP A 40 -6.20 -0.29 2.77
C ASP A 40 -6.17 1.18 2.34
N VAL A 41 -7.12 1.99 2.81
CA VAL A 41 -7.15 3.43 2.57
C VAL A 41 -7.20 4.15 3.91
N GLU A 42 -6.22 5.03 4.14
CA GLU A 42 -6.15 5.86 5.34
C GLU A 42 -6.30 7.34 5.00
N ALA A 43 -6.99 8.05 5.91
CA ALA A 43 -7.26 9.47 5.76
C ALA A 43 -5.98 10.28 6.01
N LEU A 44 -5.70 11.22 5.13
CA LEU A 44 -4.60 12.16 5.24
C LEU A 44 -5.12 13.60 5.42
N PRO A 45 -4.44 14.49 6.16
CA PRO A 45 -4.79 15.91 6.18
C PRO A 45 -4.70 16.54 4.78
N ASP A 46 -5.54 17.55 4.51
CA ASP A 46 -5.52 18.29 3.23
C ASP A 46 -4.19 19.04 2.96
N SER A 47 -3.39 19.25 4.00
CA SER A 47 -2.07 19.89 3.92
C SER A 47 -0.96 18.95 3.44
N GLU A 48 -1.22 17.66 3.32
CA GLU A 48 -0.20 16.65 3.01
C GLU A 48 -0.42 16.02 1.63
N THR A 49 0.69 15.62 1.01
CA THR A 49 0.68 14.98 -0.31
C THR A 49 0.34 13.50 -0.15
N ALA A 50 -0.61 13.01 -0.95
CA ALA A 50 -0.96 11.60 -0.97
C ALA A 50 0.26 10.70 -1.26
N TYR A 51 0.38 9.60 -0.53
CA TYR A 51 1.46 8.62 -0.66
C TYR A 51 0.94 7.21 -0.42
N MET A 52 1.80 6.22 -0.63
CA MET A 52 1.47 4.82 -0.47
C MET A 52 2.52 4.16 0.40
N SER A 53 2.09 3.37 1.38
CA SER A 53 2.99 2.61 2.22
C SER A 53 2.81 1.11 2.01
N ALA A 54 3.91 0.38 1.98
CA ALA A 54 3.91 -1.09 1.90
C ALA A 54 4.52 -1.67 3.18
N ASN A 55 3.81 -2.61 3.79
CA ASN A 55 4.38 -3.44 4.85
C ASN A 55 4.94 -4.71 4.22
N ILE A 56 6.24 -4.93 4.39
CA ILE A 56 6.97 -6.06 3.80
C ILE A 56 7.60 -6.84 4.93
N ASP A 57 7.26 -8.11 5.03
CA ASP A 57 7.99 -9.05 5.87
C ASP A 57 9.32 -9.39 5.19
N THR A 58 10.42 -9.26 5.93
CA THR A 58 11.78 -9.51 5.45
C THR A 58 12.49 -10.46 6.40
N PRO A 59 13.63 -11.07 5.99
CA PRO A 59 14.42 -11.92 6.88
C PRO A 59 14.90 -11.24 8.17
N ASN A 60 14.95 -9.89 8.19
CA ASN A 60 15.35 -9.11 9.35
C ASN A 60 14.16 -8.58 10.16
N GLY A 61 12.94 -9.02 9.84
CA GLY A 61 11.69 -8.55 10.41
C GLY A 61 10.88 -7.65 9.47
N PRO A 62 9.65 -7.29 9.87
CA PRO A 62 8.77 -6.46 9.06
C PRO A 62 9.28 -5.02 8.95
N VAL A 63 9.16 -4.44 7.76
CA VAL A 63 9.50 -3.05 7.47
C VAL A 63 8.34 -2.34 6.76
N THR A 64 8.15 -1.07 7.08
CA THR A 64 7.22 -0.19 6.35
C THR A 64 8.01 0.72 5.41
N LEU A 65 7.67 0.70 4.13
CA LEU A 65 8.23 1.57 3.10
C LEU A 65 7.16 2.60 2.70
N THR A 66 7.56 3.85 2.44
CA THR A 66 6.68 4.99 2.07
C THR A 66 7.23 5.73 0.86
#